data_AF-A0A395I221-F1
#
_entry.id   AF-A0A395I221-F1
#
_cell.length_a   1.000
_cell.length_b   1.000
_cell.length_c   1.000
_cell.angle_alpha   90.00
_cell.angle_beta   90.00
_cell.angle_gamma   90.00
#
_symmetry.space_group_name_H-M   'P 1'
#
loop_
_entity.id
_entity.type
_entity.pdbx_description
1 polymer ?
#
loop_
_entity_poly.entity_id
_entity_poly.type
_entity_poly.pdbx_seq_one_letter_code
_entity_poly.pdbx_strand_id
1 'polypeptide(L)'
;MDVNLLRQNEKHKPFMPPRKRFRKLYRDNIQGVTRPAICRLARRGGVCRISADIYDEARRALKERLTEIIRRVVLVMDSATTHGHERKVVSTQDVIFVLNQMGNPIYGFHDRISRW
;
A
#
# COMPACT_ATOMS: atom_id res chain seq x y z
N MET A 1 -12.34 65.14 7.33
CA MET A 1 -11.94 63.79 7.79
C MET A 1 -12.39 62.81 6.71
N ASP A 2 -11.54 62.56 5.72
CA ASP A 2 -11.92 61.75 4.56
C ASP A 2 -12.06 60.28 4.95
N VAL A 3 -13.30 59.79 4.94
CA VAL A 3 -13.73 58.41 5.21
C VAL A 3 -13.15 57.37 4.23
N ASN A 4 -12.46 57.81 3.17
CA ASN A 4 -11.89 56.94 2.14
C ASN A 4 -10.48 56.41 2.45
N LEU A 5 -9.85 56.80 3.57
CA LEU A 5 -8.52 56.30 3.95
C LEU A 5 -8.54 54.97 4.71
N LEU A 6 -9.71 54.43 5.06
CA LEU A 6 -9.86 53.17 5.81
C LEU A 6 -10.08 51.93 4.92
N ARG A 7 -9.82 52.03 3.62
CA ARG A 7 -9.94 50.90 2.67
C ARG A 7 -8.60 50.50 2.06
N GLN A 8 -7.55 50.50 2.88
CA GLN A 8 -6.23 49.95 2.53
C GLN A 8 -5.77 49.00 3.64
N ASN A 9 -6.51 47.92 3.87
CA ASN A 9 -5.99 46.81 4.65
C ASN A 9 -6.62 45.50 4.19
N GLU A 10 -6.60 45.27 2.87
CA GLU A 10 -6.80 43.92 2.35
C GLU A 10 -5.55 43.13 2.70
N LYS A 11 -5.68 42.34 3.78
CA LYS A 11 -4.70 41.41 4.32
C LYS A 11 -4.09 40.60 3.18
N HIS A 12 -2.91 41.00 2.73
CA HIS A 12 -2.12 40.22 1.79
C HIS A 12 -1.72 38.93 2.51
N LYS A 13 -2.51 37.86 2.30
CA LYS A 13 -2.15 36.55 2.83
C LYS A 13 -0.80 36.18 2.18
N PRO A 14 0.27 35.94 2.96
CA PRO A 14 1.54 35.56 2.35
C PRO A 14 1.32 34.29 1.55
N PHE A 15 1.89 34.24 0.34
CA PHE A 15 1.93 33.02 -0.48
C PHE A 15 2.58 31.92 0.36
N MET A 16 1.78 31.03 0.92
CA MET A 16 2.30 29.83 1.57
C MET A 16 2.86 28.96 0.45
N PRO A 17 4.17 28.65 0.44
CA PRO A 17 4.70 27.69 -0.52
C PRO A 17 3.93 26.37 -0.35
N PRO A 18 3.74 25.59 -1.44
CA PRO A 18 3.05 24.32 -1.37
C PRO A 18 3.63 23.51 -0.22
N ARG A 19 2.77 23.10 0.72
CA ARG A 19 3.17 22.33 1.91
C ARG A 19 4.06 21.19 1.43
N LYS A 20 5.36 21.23 1.76
CA LYS A 20 6.33 20.20 1.34
C LYS A 20 5.72 18.84 1.69
N ARG A 21 5.42 18.03 0.67
CA ARG A 21 4.94 16.67 0.87
C ARG A 21 6.12 15.88 1.44
N PHE A 22 6.20 15.82 2.77
CA PHE A 22 7.11 14.91 3.44
C PHE A 22 6.74 13.50 2.98
N ARG A 23 7.69 12.81 2.33
CA ARG A 23 7.55 11.39 2.02
C ARG A 23 7.34 10.67 3.34
N LYS A 24 6.33 9.81 3.43
CA LYS A 24 6.07 9.02 4.63
C LYS A 24 7.36 8.23 4.92
N LEU A 25 7.99 8.49 6.07
CA LEU A 25 9.18 7.76 6.46
C LEU A 25 8.81 6.28 6.52
N TYR A 26 9.53 5.43 5.78
CA TYR A 26 9.34 3.99 5.85
C TYR A 26 9.77 3.55 7.25
N ARG A 27 8.78 3.22 8.08
CA ARG A 27 8.96 2.56 9.36
C ARG A 27 8.64 1.09 9.18
N ASP A 28 9.04 0.27 10.15
CA ASP A 28 8.65 -1.14 10.18
C ASP A 28 7.13 -1.22 10.44
N ASN A 29 6.36 -1.29 9.35
CA ASN A 29 4.89 -1.31 9.37
C ASN A 29 4.33 -2.63 9.92
N ILE A 30 5.19 -3.61 10.18
CA ILE A 30 4.79 -4.95 10.60
C ILE A 30 4.05 -4.96 11.93
N GLN A 31 4.37 -4.01 12.83
CA GLN A 31 3.65 -3.83 14.10
C GLN A 31 2.24 -3.25 13.90
N GLY A 32 1.93 -2.71 12.72
CA GLY A 32 0.57 -2.32 12.33
C GLY A 32 -0.38 -3.52 12.21
N VAL A 33 0.15 -4.74 12.06
CA VAL A 33 -0.62 -5.97 12.23
C VAL A 33 -0.75 -6.26 13.72
N THR A 34 -1.85 -5.75 14.28
CA THR A 34 -2.11 -5.78 15.73
C THR A 34 -2.49 -7.18 16.21
N ARG A 35 -2.25 -7.46 17.50
CA ARG A 35 -2.65 -8.74 18.13
C ARG A 35 -4.13 -9.09 17.92
N PRO A 36 -5.09 -8.14 18.03
CA PRO A 36 -6.49 -8.42 17.72
C PRO A 36 -6.74 -8.83 16.26
N ALA A 37 -5.98 -8.30 15.30
CA ALA A 37 -6.11 -8.69 13.89
C ALA A 37 -5.67 -10.14 13.66
N ILE A 38 -4.54 -10.53 14.26
CA ILE A 38 -4.04 -11.91 14.23
C ILE A 38 -5.05 -12.86 14.91
N CYS A 39 -5.61 -12.45 16.04
CA CYS A 39 -6.65 -13.23 16.72
C CYS A 39 -7.86 -13.45 15.79
N ARG A 40 -8.38 -12.41 15.11
CA ARG A 40 -9.49 -12.56 14.15
C ARG A 40 -9.18 -13.54 13.02
N LEU A 41 -7.95 -13.52 12.49
CA LEU A 41 -7.52 -14.48 11.47
C LEU A 41 -7.49 -15.92 12.02
N ALA A 42 -6.87 -16.11 13.19
CA ALA A 42 -6.78 -17.41 13.84
C ALA A 42 -8.17 -17.95 14.22
N ARG A 43 -9.09 -17.09 14.70
CA ARG A 43 -10.48 -17.47 14.96
C ARG A 43 -11.20 -17.94 13.69
N ARG A 44 -11.02 -17.24 12.56
CA ARG A 44 -11.55 -17.69 11.27
C ARG A 44 -10.98 -19.03 10.84
N GLY A 45 -9.73 -19.32 11.19
CA GLY A 45 -9.10 -20.62 11.01
C GLY A 45 -9.50 -21.69 12.03
N GLY A 46 -10.44 -21.43 12.94
CA GLY A 46 -10.89 -22.41 13.96
C GLY A 46 -9.98 -22.54 15.18
N VAL A 47 -9.02 -21.63 15.38
CA VAL A 47 -8.08 -21.69 16.50
C VAL A 47 -8.74 -21.23 17.81
N CYS A 48 -8.69 -22.08 18.84
CA CYS A 48 -9.32 -21.83 20.15
C CYS A 48 -8.41 -21.11 21.17
N ARG A 49 -7.12 -21.43 21.21
CA ARG A 49 -6.12 -20.79 22.09
C ARG A 49 -4.85 -20.46 21.30
N ILE A 50 -4.24 -19.32 21.61
CA ILE A 50 -3.07 -18.79 20.90
C ILE A 50 -2.00 -18.47 21.94
N SER A 51 -0.79 -19.00 21.77
CA SER A 51 0.36 -18.65 22.62
C SER A 51 0.89 -17.24 22.29
N ALA A 52 1.62 -16.63 23.23
CA ALA A 52 2.17 -15.29 23.05
C ALA A 52 3.17 -15.21 21.89
N ASP A 53 3.99 -16.23 21.68
CA ASP A 53 5.04 -16.24 20.66
C ASP A 53 4.48 -16.28 19.23
N ILE A 54 3.25 -16.75 19.07
CA ILE A 54 2.56 -16.84 17.76
C ILE A 54 2.30 -15.46 17.17
N TYR A 55 2.19 -14.40 17.97
CA TYR A 55 1.96 -13.06 17.43
C TYR A 55 3.15 -12.56 16.60
N ASP A 56 4.37 -12.82 17.04
CA ASP A 56 5.57 -12.41 16.32
C ASP A 56 5.88 -13.38 15.18
N GLU A 57 5.63 -14.67 15.38
CA GLU A 57 5.72 -15.69 14.33
C GLU A 57 4.78 -15.40 13.15
N ALA A 58 3.51 -15.09 13.43
CA ALA A 58 2.52 -14.79 12.40
C ALA A 58 2.88 -13.52 11.60
N ARG A 59 3.50 -12.53 12.26
CA ARG A 59 4.02 -11.34 11.59
C ARG A 59 5.18 -11.69 10.67
N ARG A 60 6.12 -12.52 11.14
CA ARG A 60 7.25 -12.99 10.31
C ARG A 60 6.74 -13.73 9.07
N ALA A 61 5.87 -14.72 9.26
CA ALA A 61 5.28 -15.50 8.18
C ALA A 61 4.53 -14.63 7.16
N LEU A 62 3.77 -13.62 7.64
CA LEU A 62 3.09 -12.66 6.76
C LEU A 62 4.08 -11.85 5.93
N LYS A 63 5.15 -11.34 6.55
CA LYS A 63 6.19 -10.55 5.87
C LYS A 63 6.91 -11.40 4.83
N GLU A 64 7.28 -12.63 5.16
CA GLU A 64 7.91 -13.58 4.23
C GLU A 64 7.01 -13.88 3.03
N ARG A 65 5.73 -14.21 3.26
CA ARG A 65 4.77 -14.50 2.19
C ARG A 65 4.60 -13.31 1.25
N LEU A 66 4.44 -12.11 1.78
CA LEU A 66 4.27 -10.89 0.98
C LEU A 66 5.55 -10.55 0.21
N THR A 67 6.71 -10.74 0.83
CA THR A 67 8.01 -10.50 0.18
C THR A 67 8.17 -11.42 -1.04
N GLU A 68 7.80 -12.70 -0.92
CA GLU A 68 7.86 -13.64 -2.03
C GLU A 68 6.91 -13.24 -3.18
N ILE A 69 5.67 -12.83 -2.87
CA ILE A 69 4.72 -12.38 -3.90
C ILE A 69 5.28 -11.15 -4.63
N ILE A 70 5.73 -10.15 -3.87
CA ILE A 70 6.22 -8.89 -4.45
C ILE A 70 7.46 -9.12 -5.31
N ARG A 71 8.40 -9.97 -4.87
CA ARG A 71 9.58 -10.34 -5.68
C ARG A 71 9.19 -10.92 -7.03
N ARG A 72 8.22 -11.83 -7.08
CA ARG A 72 7.72 -12.42 -8.32
C ARG A 72 6.98 -11.41 -9.19
N VAL A 73 6.19 -10.52 -8.59
CA VAL A 73 5.48 -9.46 -9.32
C VAL A 73 6.47 -8.51 -9.98
N VAL A 74 7.51 -8.09 -9.25
CA VAL A 74 8.58 -7.24 -9.80
C VAL A 74 9.32 -7.96 -10.92
N LEU A 75 9.64 -9.26 -10.78
CA LEU A 75 10.28 -10.06 -11.83
C LEU A 75 9.44 -10.08 -13.13
N VAL A 76 8.12 -10.30 -13.01
CA VAL A 76 7.22 -10.27 -14.17
C VAL A 76 7.19 -8.89 -14.81
N MET A 77 7.14 -7.82 -14.01
CA MET A 77 7.15 -6.44 -14.51
C MET A 77 8.46 -6.08 -15.23
N ASP A 78 9.61 -6.48 -14.67
CA ASP A 78 10.93 -6.23 -15.25
C ASP A 78 11.09 -7.01 -16.56
N SER A 79 10.63 -8.26 -16.61
CA SER A 79 10.70 -9.08 -17.83
C SER A 79 9.86 -8.55 -18.99
N ALA A 80 8.78 -7.83 -18.69
CA ALA A 80 7.91 -7.20 -19.68
C ALA A 80 8.45 -5.86 -20.21
N THR A 81 9.57 -5.38 -19.65
CA THR A 81 10.19 -4.11 -20.05
C THR A 81 10.93 -4.29 -21.37
N THR A 82 10.39 -3.70 -22.44
CA THR A 82 11.06 -3.61 -23.75
C THR A 82 11.92 -2.34 -23.78
N HIS A 83 12.99 -2.29 -24.60
CA HIS A 83 13.81 -1.09 -24.77
C HIS A 83 12.90 0.12 -25.12
N GLY A 84 12.78 1.07 -24.18
CA GLY A 84 11.96 2.28 -24.31
C GLY A 84 10.62 2.29 -23.55
N HIS A 85 10.17 1.17 -22.98
CA HIS A 85 8.91 1.08 -22.23
C HIS A 85 9.10 0.33 -20.90
N GLU A 86 9.57 1.06 -19.88
CA GLU A 86 9.67 0.59 -18.50
C GLU A 86 8.36 0.83 -17.75
N ARG A 87 7.74 -0.23 -17.23
CA ARG A 87 6.52 -0.12 -16.40
C ARG A 87 6.93 0.16 -14.95
N LYS A 88 6.39 1.24 -14.38
CA LYS A 88 6.66 1.66 -12.98
C LYS A 88 5.48 1.41 -12.04
N VAL A 89 4.35 0.96 -12.58
CA VAL A 89 3.09 0.81 -11.86
C VAL A 89 2.68 -0.66 -11.92
N VAL A 90 2.53 -1.26 -10.74
CA VAL A 90 2.01 -2.62 -10.59
C VAL A 90 0.52 -2.62 -10.89
N SER A 91 0.09 -3.46 -11.83
CA SER A 91 -1.31 -3.68 -12.16
C SER A 91 -1.87 -4.89 -11.40
N THR A 92 -3.20 -4.92 -11.22
CA THR A 92 -3.91 -6.07 -10.64
C THR A 92 -3.68 -7.36 -11.45
N GLN A 93 -3.52 -7.23 -12.78
CA GLN A 93 -3.22 -8.36 -13.66
C GLN A 93 -1.88 -9.03 -13.32
N ASP A 94 -0.84 -8.24 -12.99
CA ASP A 94 0.49 -8.76 -12.66
C ASP A 94 0.43 -9.61 -11.38
N VAL A 95 -0.36 -9.16 -10.39
CA VAL A 95 -0.59 -9.89 -9.14
C VAL A 95 -1.38 -11.19 -9.37
N ILE A 96 -2.44 -11.15 -10.18
CA ILE A 96 -3.24 -12.34 -10.52
C ILE A 96 -2.38 -13.38 -11.24
N PHE A 97 -1.58 -12.94 -12.21
CA PHE A 97 -0.68 -13.81 -12.96
C PHE A 97 0.30 -14.55 -12.04
N VAL A 98 0.97 -13.81 -11.14
CA VAL A 98 1.90 -14.40 -10.17
C VAL A 98 1.20 -15.36 -9.21
N LEU A 99 0.03 -14.98 -8.70
CA LEU A 99 -0.71 -15.82 -7.76
C LEU A 99 -1.22 -17.12 -8.39
N ASN A 100 -1.65 -17.06 -9.65
CA ASN A 100 -2.01 -18.24 -10.44
C ASN A 100 -0.81 -19.15 -10.65
N GLN A 101 0.36 -18.59 -10.99
CA GLN A 101 1.60 -19.35 -11.16
C GLN A 101 2.06 -20.02 -9.84
N MET A 102 1.79 -19.40 -8.69
CA MET A 102 2.08 -19.95 -7.37
C MET A 102 1.08 -21.01 -6.89
N GLY A 103 0.00 -21.27 -7.64
CA GLY A 103 -1.06 -22.20 -7.23
C GLY A 103 -2.07 -21.63 -6.23
N ASN A 104 -2.08 -20.30 -6.02
CA ASN A 104 -2.99 -19.60 -5.11
C ASN A 104 -3.89 -18.60 -5.88
N PRO A 105 -4.75 -19.05 -6.79
CA PRO A 105 -5.54 -18.16 -7.63
C PRO A 105 -6.50 -17.31 -6.78
N ILE A 106 -6.63 -16.03 -7.16
CA ILE A 106 -7.57 -15.08 -6.56
C ILE A 106 -8.59 -14.65 -7.63
N TYR A 107 -9.88 -14.85 -7.33
CA TYR A 107 -11.00 -14.55 -8.24
C TYR A 107 -11.71 -13.24 -7.86
N GLY A 108 -12.41 -12.63 -8.83
CA GLY A 108 -13.21 -11.42 -8.62
C GLY A 108 -12.42 -10.11 -8.73
N PHE A 109 -11.14 -10.19 -9.09
CA PHE A 109 -10.25 -9.02 -9.29
C PHE A 109 -9.85 -8.84 -10.77
N HIS A 110 -10.42 -9.63 -11.69
CA HIS A 110 -10.27 -9.34 -13.11
C HIS A 110 -10.98 -8.00 -13.38
N ASP A 111 -10.27 -7.11 -14.05
CA ASP A 111 -10.71 -5.74 -14.15
C ASP A 111 -11.94 -5.59 -15.09
N ARG A 112 -12.88 -4.73 -14.68
CA ARG A 112 -13.98 -4.19 -15.51
C ARG A 112 -13.69 -2.74 -15.94
N ILE A 113 -12.53 -2.18 -15.59
CA ILE A 113 -12.20 -0.75 -15.73
C ILE A 113 -10.80 -0.57 -16.35
N SER A 114 -10.56 -1.20 -17.50
CA SER A 114 -9.48 -0.80 -18.43
C SER A 114 -9.89 0.43 -19.25
N ARG A 115 -10.28 1.53 -18.60
CA ARG A 115 -10.65 2.78 -19.30
C ARG A 115 -10.13 4.01 -18.56
N TRP A 116 -8.86 4.31 -18.77
CA TRP A 116 -8.27 5.64 -18.70
C TRP A 116 -7.16 5.71 -19.75
#